data_AF-A0A8T1TBN6-F1
#
_entry.id   AF-A0A8T1TBN6-F1
#
_cell.length_a   1.000
_cell.length_b   1.000
_cell.length_c   1.000
_cell.angle_alpha   90.00
_cell.angle_beta   90.00
_cell.angle_gamma   90.00
#
_symmetry.space_group_name_H-M   'P 1'
#
loop_
_entity.id
_entity.type
_entity.pdbx_description
1 polymer ?
#
loop_
_entity_poly.entity_id
_entity_poly.type
_entity_poly.pdbx_seq_one_letter_code
_entity_poly.pdbx_strand_id
1 'polypeptide(L)'
;MGCSNPEVITCSHSHQGFKHRFCIKTESVVLGILLTSGCATSRHCQQQELPGVRIHCCDTDLCNGAAGSALPHYTLASCCLLVPSVIMAFFLL
;
A
#
# COMPACT_ATOMS: atom_id res chain seq x y z
N MET A 1 24.52 -8.56 -1.43
CA MET A 1 23.63 -9.61 -0.91
C MET A 1 22.32 -8.94 -0.53
N GLY A 2 21.29 -9.03 -1.38
CA GLY A 2 19.95 -8.47 -1.11
C GLY A 2 18.93 -9.61 -1.11
N CYS A 3 17.92 -9.54 -0.25
CA CYS A 3 16.89 -10.58 -0.14
C CYS A 3 16.08 -10.67 -1.45
N SER A 4 16.39 -11.65 -2.31
CA SER A 4 15.67 -11.90 -3.56
C SER A 4 14.36 -12.67 -3.36
N ASN A 5 14.26 -13.41 -2.25
CA ASN A 5 13.10 -14.22 -1.88
C ASN A 5 12.87 -14.09 -0.37
N PRO A 6 11.95 -13.22 0.08
CA PRO A 6 11.61 -13.11 1.49
C PRO A 6 10.91 -14.38 1.99
N GLU A 7 11.20 -14.79 3.22
CA GLU A 7 10.53 -15.91 3.87
C GLU A 7 9.06 -15.57 4.19
N VAL A 8 8.16 -16.50 3.92
CA VAL A 8 6.73 -16.37 4.24
C VAL A 8 6.48 -16.89 5.65
N ILE A 9 5.98 -16.03 6.53
CA ILE A 9 5.63 -16.37 7.91
C ILE A 9 4.12 -16.30 8.14
N THR A 10 3.61 -17.12 9.06
CA THR A 10 2.21 -17.05 9.52
C THR A 10 2.11 -16.10 10.71
N CYS A 11 1.28 -15.06 10.61
CA CYS A 11 1.06 -14.13 11.71
C CYS A 11 0.17 -14.74 12.80
N SER A 12 0.60 -14.65 14.06
CA SER A 12 -0.24 -15.06 15.20
C SER A 12 -1.51 -14.20 15.28
N HIS A 13 -2.69 -14.80 15.51
CA HIS A 13 -3.95 -14.04 15.57
C HIS A 13 -3.97 -12.99 16.69
N SER A 14 -3.33 -13.30 17.82
CA SER A 14 -3.19 -12.38 18.95
C SER A 14 -1.90 -12.65 19.72
N HIS A 15 -1.36 -11.60 20.34
CA HIS A 15 -0.30 -11.71 21.34
C HIS A 15 -0.56 -10.64 22.40
N GLN A 16 -0.59 -11.05 23.68
CA GLN A 16 -0.87 -10.17 24.82
C GLN A 16 -2.18 -9.35 24.70
N GLY A 17 -3.23 -9.91 24.08
CA GLY A 17 -4.51 -9.23 23.91
C GLY A 17 -4.59 -8.25 22.73
N PHE A 18 -3.51 -8.05 21.98
CA PHE A 18 -3.50 -7.27 20.74
C PHE A 18 -3.68 -8.18 19.52
N LYS A 19 -4.47 -7.74 18.55
CA LYS A 19 -4.69 -8.46 17.29
C LYS A 19 -3.46 -8.31 16.39
N HIS A 20 -2.63 -9.35 16.33
CA HIS A 20 -1.43 -9.45 15.47
C HIS A 20 -1.82 -9.93 14.05
N ARG A 21 -2.96 -9.47 13.52
CA ARG A 21 -3.51 -9.93 12.24
C ARG A 21 -3.21 -8.99 11.07
N PHE A 22 -2.33 -8.01 11.25
CA PHE A 22 -2.00 -7.08 10.17
C PHE A 22 -0.64 -7.43 9.59
N CYS A 23 -0.58 -7.58 8.29
CA CYS A 23 0.66 -7.59 7.56
C CYS A 23 1.18 -6.14 7.48
N ILE A 24 2.49 -5.97 7.64
CA ILE A 24 3.16 -4.68 7.55
C ILE A 24 4.25 -4.74 6.49
N LYS A 25 4.42 -3.63 5.77
CA LYS A 25 5.66 -3.30 5.05
C LYS A 25 6.05 -1.86 5.32
N THR A 26 7.35 -1.60 5.39
CA THR A 26 7.88 -0.24 5.45
C THR A 26 8.86 0.00 4.33
N GLU A 27 8.78 1.19 3.75
CA GLU A 27 9.58 1.60 2.62
C GLU A 27 10.29 2.91 2.96
N SER A 28 11.53 3.06 2.48
CA SER A 28 12.20 4.35 2.54
C SER A 28 11.47 5.32 1.62
N VAL A 29 11.05 6.47 2.13
CA VAL A 29 10.45 7.53 1.29
C VAL A 29 11.48 8.08 0.30
N VAL A 30 12.75 8.12 0.69
CA VAL A 30 13.84 8.68 -0.13
C VAL A 30 14.29 7.69 -1.22
N LEU A 31 14.47 6.43 -0.85
CA LEU A 31 15.05 5.42 -1.75
C LEU A 31 14.00 4.53 -2.43
N GLY A 32 12.75 4.54 -1.96
CA GLY A 32 11.68 3.67 -2.47
C GLY A 32 11.92 2.17 -2.24
N ILE A 33 12.90 1.81 -1.39
CA ILE A 33 13.25 0.41 -1.12
C ILE A 33 12.47 -0.12 0.08
N LEU A 34 12.15 -1.42 0.04
CA LEU A 34 11.61 -2.16 1.18
C LEU A 34 12.66 -2.21 2.30
N LEU A 35 12.30 -1.72 3.49
CA LEU A 35 13.15 -1.74 4.67
C LEU A 35 12.81 -2.93 5.57
N THR A 36 11.52 -3.14 5.84
CA THR A 36 11.04 -4.31 6.59
C THR A 36 9.66 -4.76 6.12
N SER A 37 9.38 -6.05 6.28
CA SER A 37 8.09 -6.67 6.02
C SER A 37 7.83 -7.74 7.08
N GLY A 38 6.59 -7.86 7.56
CA GLY A 38 6.25 -8.88 8.54
C GLY A 38 4.83 -8.74 9.08
N CYS A 39 4.65 -9.03 10.36
CA CYS A 39 3.37 -8.93 11.07
C CYS A 39 3.42 -7.78 12.10
N ALA A 40 2.31 -7.07 12.24
CA ALA A 40 2.17 -5.96 13.18
C ALA A 40 0.82 -6.01 13.93
N THR A 41 0.78 -5.27 15.03
CA THR A 41 -0.47 -5.00 15.76
C THR A 41 -1.23 -3.85 15.12
N SER A 42 -2.55 -3.80 15.35
CA SER A 42 -3.37 -2.63 14.98
C SER A 42 -2.79 -1.32 15.55
N ARG A 43 -2.28 -1.35 16.79
CA ARG A 43 -1.68 -0.17 17.43
C ARG A 43 -0.48 0.34 16.66
N HIS A 44 0.39 -0.55 16.19
CA HIS A 44 1.57 -0.16 15.41
C HIS A 44 1.18 0.48 14.07
N CYS A 45 0.10 0.02 13.44
CA CYS A 45 -0.43 0.58 12.20
C CYS A 45 -1.15 1.93 12.36
N GLN A 46 -1.61 2.26 13.58
CA GLN A 46 -2.27 3.54 13.89
C GLN A 46 -1.28 4.60 14.38
N GLN A 47 -0.05 4.20 14.68
CA GLN A 47 0.97 5.11 15.20
C GLN A 47 1.51 5.99 14.07
N GLN A 48 1.87 7.24 14.41
CA GLN A 48 2.37 8.21 13.44
C GLN A 48 3.69 7.74 12.80
N GLU A 49 3.78 7.90 11.49
CA GLU A 49 4.95 7.52 10.71
C GLU A 49 6.19 8.31 11.15
N LEU A 50 7.32 7.60 11.27
CA LEU A 50 8.62 8.22 11.47
C LEU A 50 9.02 9.01 10.21
N PRO A 51 9.69 10.16 10.33
CA PRO A 51 10.10 10.96 9.18
C PRO A 51 11.00 10.11 8.25
N GLY A 52 10.64 10.07 6.96
CA GLY A 52 11.41 9.36 5.93
C GLY A 52 11.05 7.88 5.74
N VAL A 53 10.05 7.36 6.46
CA VAL A 53 9.56 5.99 6.31
C VAL A 53 8.06 6.00 5.97
N ARG A 54 7.67 5.24 4.96
CA ARG A 54 6.26 4.98 4.62
C ARG A 54 5.87 3.62 5.16
N ILE A 55 4.84 3.57 6.00
CA ILE A 55 4.30 2.37 6.62
C ILE A 55 3.00 2.00 5.90
N HIS A 56 2.91 0.74 5.46
CA HIS A 56 1.68 0.20 4.90
C HIS A 56 1.24 -1.03 5.68
N CYS A 57 -0.02 -1.02 6.11
CA CYS A 57 -0.65 -2.14 6.80
C CYS A 57 -1.88 -2.62 6.04
N CYS A 58 -2.09 -3.94 6.05
CA CYS A 58 -3.23 -4.62 5.41
C CYS A 58 -3.55 -5.92 6.17
N ASP A 59 -4.72 -6.52 5.95
CA ASP A 59 -5.25 -7.63 6.79
C ASP A 59 -5.58 -8.92 6.00
N THR A 60 -5.08 -9.00 4.77
CA THR A 60 -5.19 -10.16 3.89
C THR A 60 -3.85 -10.89 3.79
N ASP A 61 -3.86 -12.20 3.54
CA ASP A 61 -2.62 -12.97 3.50
C ASP A 61 -1.69 -12.47 2.39
N LEU A 62 -0.40 -12.27 2.74
CA LEU A 62 0.67 -11.85 1.83
C LEU A 62 0.47 -10.49 1.13
N CYS A 63 -0.44 -9.65 1.61
CA CYS A 63 -0.70 -8.32 1.03
C CYS A 63 0.47 -7.33 1.18
N ASN A 64 1.45 -7.66 2.04
CA ASN A 64 2.70 -6.93 2.21
C ASN A 64 3.84 -7.41 1.30
N GLY A 65 3.54 -8.28 0.32
CA GLY A 65 4.50 -8.74 -0.68
C GLY A 65 5.12 -7.60 -1.48
N ALA A 66 6.27 -7.88 -2.10
CA ALA A 66 7.02 -6.95 -2.93
C ALA A 66 6.25 -6.64 -4.23
N ALA A 67 5.24 -5.78 -4.14
CA ALA A 67 4.76 -5.04 -5.29
C ALA A 67 5.84 -4.01 -5.64
N GLY A 68 6.78 -4.39 -6.52
CA GLY A 68 7.24 -3.39 -7.47
C GLY A 68 5.97 -2.76 -8.06
N SER A 69 5.83 -1.44 -7.96
CA SER A 69 4.62 -0.65 -8.28
C SER A 69 3.52 -0.59 -7.20
N ALA A 70 3.77 0.09 -6.08
CA ALA A 70 2.77 1.05 -5.62
C ALA A 70 2.77 2.23 -6.60
N LEU A 71 2.24 2.02 -7.81
CA LEU A 71 1.76 3.13 -8.62
C LEU A 71 0.68 3.78 -7.75
N PRO A 72 0.75 5.08 -7.42
CA PRO A 72 -0.33 5.72 -6.72
C PRO A 72 -1.59 5.53 -7.56
N HIS A 73 -2.61 4.87 -7.01
CA HIS A 73 -3.97 4.81 -7.55
C HIS A 73 -4.62 6.20 -7.48
N TYR A 74 -3.99 7.19 -8.11
CA TYR A 74 -4.57 8.47 -8.42
C TYR A 74 -4.52 8.61 -9.93
N THR A 75 -5.70 8.82 -10.52
CA THR A 75 -5.94 9.24 -11.92
C THR A 75 -6.03 8.16 -13.00
N LEU A 76 -7.09 7.34 -12.96
CA LEU A 76 -7.68 6.80 -14.20
C LEU A 76 -9.21 6.76 -14.18
N ALA A 77 -9.83 7.71 -13.47
CA ALA A 77 -11.27 7.99 -13.53
C ALA A 77 -11.58 9.42 -14.05
N SER A 78 -10.62 10.07 -14.71
CA SER A 78 -10.74 11.45 -15.21
C SER A 78 -10.44 11.58 -16.71
N CYS A 79 -10.69 10.54 -17.51
CA CYS A 79 -10.55 10.60 -18.97
C CYS A 79 -11.86 10.32 -19.73
N CYS A 80 -12.93 9.89 -19.06
CA CYS A 80 -14.20 9.56 -19.73
C CYS A 80 -15.24 10.69 -19.75
N LEU A 81 -14.96 11.85 -19.13
CA LEU A 81 -15.94 12.94 -19.03
C LEU A 81 -15.70 14.12 -19.99
N LEU A 82 -14.60 14.11 -20.76
CA LEU A 82 -14.32 15.18 -21.73
C LEU A 82 -14.79 14.86 -23.17
N VAL A 83 -15.20 13.61 -23.43
CA VAL A 83 -15.73 13.21 -24.76
C VAL A 83 -17.18 13.67 -25.00
N PRO A 84 -18.13 13.64 -24.04
CA PRO A 84 -19.51 14.01 -24.36
C PRO A 84 -19.71 15.53 -24.54
N SER A 85 -18.85 16.37 -23.96
CA SER A 85 -18.98 17.83 -24.00
C SER A 85 -18.61 18.46 -25.34
N VAL A 86 -17.66 17.87 -26.08
CA VAL A 86 -17.32 18.34 -27.44
C VAL A 86 -18.34 17.93 -28.49
N ILE A 87 -19.02 16.78 -28.29
CA ILE A 87 -20.06 16.31 -29.22
C ILE A 87 -21.31 17.19 -29.12
N MET A 88 -21.69 17.65 -27.92
CA MET A 88 -22.84 18.55 -27.76
C MET A 88 -22.62 19.96 -28.32
N ALA A 89 -21.38 20.44 -28.39
CA ALA A 89 -21.07 21.74 -29.00
C ALA A 89 -21.17 21.69 -30.54
N PHE A 90 -20.87 20.55 -31.16
CA PHE A 90 -20.94 20.39 -32.63
C PHE A 90 -22.37 20.27 -33.16
N PHE A 91 -23.33 19.83 -32.35
CA PHE A 91 -24.76 19.74 -32.75
C PHE A 91 -25.54 21.05 -32.56
N LEU A 92 -24.92 22.09 -31.99
CA LEU A 92 -25.53 23.41 -31.75
C LEU A 92 -24.99 24.52 -32.65
N LEU A 93 -24.20 24.19 -33.68
CA LEU A 93 -23.62 25.12 -34.64
C LEU A 93 -24.18 24.89 -36.05
#